data_AF-A0A8C5TXQ9-F1
#
_entry.id   AF-A0A8C5TXQ9-F1
#
_cell.length_a   1.000
_cell.length_b   1.000
_cell.length_c   1.000
_cell.angle_alpha   90.00
_cell.angle_beta   90.00
_cell.angle_gamma   90.00
#
_symmetry.space_group_name_H-M   'P 1'
#
loop_
_entity.id
_entity.type
_entity.pdbx_description
1 polymer ?
#
loop_
_entity_poly.entity_id
_entity_poly.type
_entity_poly.pdbx_seq_one_letter_code
_entity_poly.pdbx_strand_id
1 'polypeptide(L)'
;MFSPFQDIDGVGHKYCLELELEDVLDKDRTVSCSAEVLYPLGSTGSAPDVQVSVQGELRSTQEADQEFYNRMRSLEQELVAENIPDSHGNIPPELEPIHLLAWAASGYVIWQNSTENTKFHLAQVKHVKQVKRSDEDLQFDYVVLLHEMVSQVNNFTPKNPFLGCFKIPAV
;
A
#
# COMPACT_ATOMS: atom_id res chain seq x y z
N MET A 1 -8.02 -23.87 3.33
CA MET A 1 -6.90 -23.95 4.29
C MET A 1 -7.39 -23.28 5.56
N PHE A 2 -7.41 -23.98 6.70
CA PHE A 2 -7.84 -23.39 7.97
C PHE A 2 -6.64 -22.72 8.62
N SER A 3 -6.63 -21.38 8.61
CA SER A 3 -5.66 -20.59 9.37
C SER A 3 -5.91 -20.78 10.87
N PRO A 4 -4.90 -21.17 11.67
CA PRO A 4 -5.06 -21.25 13.12
C PRO A 4 -5.54 -19.91 13.68
N PHE A 5 -6.63 -19.97 14.44
CA PHE A 5 -7.25 -18.84 15.14
C PHE A 5 -7.05 -19.01 16.64
N GLN A 6 -6.64 -17.94 17.32
CA GLN A 6 -6.46 -17.91 18.76
C GLN A 6 -7.16 -16.69 19.33
N ASP A 7 -8.14 -16.93 20.21
CA ASP A 7 -8.73 -15.89 21.05
C ASP A 7 -7.87 -15.74 22.31
N ILE A 8 -7.26 -14.57 22.50
CA ILE A 8 -6.37 -14.27 23.62
C ILE A 8 -7.13 -13.39 24.62
N ASP A 9 -7.51 -13.98 25.75
CA ASP A 9 -8.31 -13.33 26.78
C ASP A 9 -7.71 -11.99 27.22
N GLY A 10 -8.54 -10.94 27.19
CA GLY A 10 -8.15 -9.57 27.51
C GLY A 10 -7.20 -8.88 26.52
N VAL A 11 -6.78 -9.54 25.43
CA VAL A 11 -5.83 -9.00 24.44
C VAL A 11 -6.47 -8.83 23.07
N GLY A 12 -7.12 -9.87 22.53
CA GLY A 12 -7.76 -9.81 21.20
C GLY A 12 -7.61 -11.10 20.38
N HIS A 13 -7.87 -11.00 19.08
CA HIS A 13 -7.92 -12.15 18.18
C HIS A 13 -6.67 -12.24 17.31
N LYS A 14 -5.97 -13.38 17.41
CA LYS A 14 -4.75 -13.67 16.64
C LYS A 14 -5.02 -14.67 15.52
N TYR A 15 -4.54 -14.36 14.34
CA TYR A 15 -4.59 -15.19 13.14
C TYR A 15 -3.19 -15.57 12.70
N CYS A 16 -2.94 -16.86 12.53
CA CYS A 16 -1.72 -17.37 11.90
C CYS A 16 -2.03 -17.77 10.45
N LEU A 17 -1.34 -17.15 9.50
CA LEU A 17 -1.56 -17.31 8.07
C LEU A 17 -0.33 -17.92 7.43
N GLU A 18 -0.55 -18.89 6.55
CA GLU A 18 0.45 -19.40 5.60
C GLU A 18 -0.04 -19.04 4.21
N LEU A 19 0.77 -18.29 3.47
CA LEU A 19 0.40 -17.61 2.23
C LEU A 19 1.49 -17.84 1.18
N GLU A 20 1.09 -17.83 -0.09
CA GLU A 20 2.02 -17.68 -1.22
C GLU A 20 1.87 -16.25 -1.75
N LEU A 21 2.98 -15.53 -1.84
CA LEU A 21 3.05 -14.19 -2.38
C LEU A 21 3.65 -14.23 -3.79
N GLU A 22 3.00 -13.57 -4.73
CA GLU A 22 3.51 -13.33 -6.09
C GLU A 22 4.08 -11.92 -6.15
N ASP A 23 5.27 -11.78 -6.76
CA ASP A 23 5.84 -10.46 -7.01
C ASP A 23 5.11 -9.80 -8.18
N VAL A 24 4.57 -8.60 -7.95
CA VAL A 24 3.84 -7.82 -8.97
C VAL A 24 4.73 -7.48 -10.16
N LEU A 25 6.03 -7.32 -9.94
CA LEU A 25 7.02 -7.00 -10.98
C LEU A 25 7.62 -8.26 -11.62
N ASP A 26 7.48 -9.42 -10.99
CA ASP A 26 8.04 -10.71 -11.45
C ASP A 26 7.03 -11.85 -11.18
N LYS A 27 6.00 -11.91 -12.03
CA LYS A 27 4.84 -12.81 -11.87
C LYS A 27 5.19 -14.31 -11.89
N ASP A 28 6.39 -14.65 -12.38
CA ASP A 28 6.87 -16.03 -12.42
C ASP A 28 7.52 -16.46 -11.09
N ARG A 29 7.69 -15.52 -10.14
CA ARG A 29 8.31 -15.77 -8.84
C ARG A 29 7.28 -15.70 -7.72
N THR A 30 7.06 -16.85 -7.09
CA THR A 30 6.26 -16.97 -5.87
C THR A 30 7.15 -17.29 -4.67
N VAL A 31 6.84 -16.69 -3.52
CA VAL A 31 7.52 -16.95 -2.25
C VAL A 31 6.51 -17.36 -1.19
N SER A 32 6.87 -18.34 -0.36
CA SER A 32 6.05 -18.71 0.79
C SER A 32 6.23 -17.70 1.91
N CYS A 33 5.16 -17.38 2.60
CA CYS A 33 5.14 -16.41 3.68
C CYS A 33 4.26 -16.91 4.81
N SER A 34 4.78 -16.83 6.04
CA SER A 34 3.98 -16.98 7.25
C SER A 34 3.77 -15.62 7.90
N ALA A 35 2.55 -15.37 8.39
CA ALA A 35 2.20 -14.13 9.05
C ALA A 35 1.36 -14.38 10.30
N GLU A 36 1.60 -13.59 11.32
CA GLU A 36 0.77 -13.52 12.52
C GLU A 36 0.14 -12.13 12.60
N VAL A 37 -1.18 -12.08 12.72
CA VAL A 37 -1.93 -10.83 12.81
C VAL A 37 -2.78 -10.84 14.07
N LEU A 38 -2.54 -9.91 14.98
CA LEU A 38 -3.31 -9.73 16.21
C LEU A 38 -4.15 -8.47 16.12
N TYR A 39 -5.47 -8.64 16.13
CA TYR A 39 -6.43 -7.56 16.27
C TYR A 39 -6.73 -7.32 17.75
N PRO A 40 -6.41 -6.14 18.31
CA PRO A 40 -6.58 -5.87 19.74
C PRO A 40 -8.05 -5.71 20.14
N LEU A 41 -8.41 -6.22 21.32
CA LEU A 41 -9.74 -6.09 21.92
C LEU A 41 -9.97 -4.66 22.40
N GLY A 42 -11.12 -4.07 22.06
CA GLY A 42 -11.63 -2.87 22.75
C GLY A 42 -10.95 -1.53 22.45
N SER A 43 -9.93 -1.46 21.59
CA SER A 43 -9.39 -0.17 21.13
C SER A 43 -9.90 0.19 19.75
N THR A 44 -10.94 1.02 19.70
CA THR A 44 -11.30 1.76 18.48
C THR A 44 -10.12 2.67 18.10
N GLY A 45 -9.29 2.22 17.15
CA GLY A 45 -8.22 3.05 16.58
C GLY A 45 -6.78 2.54 16.75
N SER A 46 -6.55 1.35 17.32
CA SER A 46 -5.21 0.73 17.31
C SER A 46 -5.03 -0.13 16.07
N ALA A 47 -3.90 0.03 15.39
CA ALA A 47 -3.52 -0.84 14.28
C ALA A 47 -3.33 -2.30 14.76
N PRO A 48 -3.62 -3.30 13.91
CA PRO A 48 -3.28 -4.68 14.21
C PRO A 48 -1.77 -4.85 14.40
N ASP A 49 -1.35 -5.72 15.32
CA ASP A 49 0.05 -6.13 15.40
C ASP A 49 0.32 -7.21 14.35
N VAL A 50 1.37 -7.04 13.56
CA VAL A 50 1.65 -7.87 12.38
C VAL A 50 3.11 -8.30 12.41
N GLN A 51 3.31 -9.62 12.41
CA GLN A 51 4.62 -10.23 12.26
C GLN A 51 4.63 -11.06 10.98
N VAL A 52 5.65 -10.89 10.15
CA VAL A 52 5.74 -11.56 8.85
C VAL A 52 7.12 -12.20 8.73
N SER A 53 7.13 -13.45 8.27
CA SER A 53 8.33 -14.17 7.88
C SER A 53 8.17 -14.61 6.43
N VAL A 54 9.11 -14.22 5.57
CA VAL A 54 9.13 -14.60 4.16
C VAL A 54 10.23 -15.65 3.95
N GLN A 55 9.90 -16.74 3.28
CA GLN A 55 10.83 -17.80 2.94
C GLN A 55 11.25 -17.67 1.47
N GLY A 56 12.55 -17.43 1.26
CA GLY A 56 13.12 -17.18 -0.06
C GLY A 56 13.57 -15.73 -0.22
N GLU A 57 14.06 -15.42 -1.41
CA GLU A 57 14.50 -14.06 -1.76
C GLU A 57 13.53 -13.46 -2.76
N LEU A 58 13.20 -12.18 -2.60
CA LEU A 58 12.54 -11.40 -3.65
C LEU A 58 13.60 -10.83 -4.60
N ARG A 59 13.20 -10.48 -5.81
CA ARG A 59 14.12 -9.88 -6.77
C ARG A 59 14.50 -8.48 -6.29
N SER A 60 15.77 -8.11 -6.46
CA SER A 60 16.19 -6.73 -6.21
C SER A 60 15.61 -5.80 -7.26
N THR A 61 14.98 -4.71 -6.81
CA THR A 61 14.45 -3.62 -7.65
C THR A 61 15.41 -2.43 -7.72
N GLN A 62 16.60 -2.53 -7.12
CA GLN A 62 17.51 -1.39 -6.89
C GLN A 62 17.84 -0.59 -8.16
N GLU A 63 18.12 -1.24 -9.28
CA GLU A 63 18.43 -0.54 -10.54
C GLU A 63 17.22 0.23 -11.09
N ALA A 64 16.03 -0.39 -11.05
CA ALA A 64 14.78 0.23 -11.49
C ALA A 64 14.36 1.40 -10.57
N ASP A 65 14.55 1.24 -9.25
CA ASP A 65 14.28 2.27 -8.27
C ASP A 65 15.23 3.47 -8.45
N GLN A 66 16.51 3.21 -8.75
CA GLN A 66 17.49 4.26 -9.04
C GLN A 66 17.18 5.00 -10.35
N GLU A 67 16.78 4.28 -11.41
CA GLU A 67 16.36 4.88 -12.66
C GLU A 67 15.14 5.78 -12.45
N PHE A 68 14.13 5.29 -11.72
CA PHE A 68 12.96 6.07 -11.35
C PHE A 68 13.35 7.32 -10.55
N TYR A 69 14.18 7.19 -9.54
CA TYR A 69 14.66 8.32 -8.73
C TYR A 69 15.35 9.39 -9.60
N ASN A 70 16.30 8.97 -10.44
CA ASN A 70 17.03 9.86 -11.33
C ASN A 70 16.11 10.56 -12.34
N ARG A 71 15.12 9.83 -12.87
CA ARG A 71 14.11 10.38 -13.78
C ARG A 71 13.25 11.45 -13.09
N MET A 72 12.75 11.18 -11.88
CA MET A 72 11.94 12.15 -11.13
C MET A 72 12.73 13.40 -10.73
N ARG A 73 14.04 13.26 -10.52
CA ARG A 73 14.96 14.37 -10.23
C ARG A 73 15.25 15.25 -11.44
N SER A 74 15.28 14.69 -12.65
CA SER A 74 15.65 15.40 -13.87
C SER A 74 14.48 16.07 -14.58
N LEU A 75 13.26 15.92 -14.09
CA LEU A 75 12.08 16.58 -14.67
C LEU A 75 12.23 18.11 -14.63
N GLU A 76 11.96 18.76 -15.76
CA GLU A 76 11.99 20.23 -15.86
C GLU A 76 10.87 20.88 -15.04
N GLN A 77 9.75 20.17 -14.86
CA GLN A 77 8.59 20.59 -14.07
C GLN A 77 8.18 19.47 -13.13
N GLU A 78 7.64 19.82 -11.96
CA GLU A 78 7.17 18.83 -11.00
C GLU A 78 6.08 17.93 -11.61
N LEU A 79 6.17 16.63 -11.36
CA LEU A 79 5.13 15.69 -11.79
C LEU A 79 3.78 16.09 -11.18
N VAL A 80 2.75 16.19 -12.02
CA VAL A 80 1.35 16.28 -11.60
C VAL A 80 0.54 15.31 -12.43
N ALA A 81 -0.23 14.44 -11.78
CA ALA A 81 -1.09 13.49 -12.46
C ALA A 81 -2.37 13.22 -11.66
N GLU A 82 -3.43 12.80 -12.35
CA GLU A 82 -4.76 12.60 -11.77
C GLU A 82 -5.41 11.34 -12.31
N ASN A 83 -6.33 10.77 -11.52
CA ASN A 83 -7.16 9.63 -11.89
C ASN A 83 -6.35 8.45 -12.46
N ILE A 84 -5.52 7.84 -11.62
CA ILE A 84 -4.70 6.66 -11.96
C ILE A 84 -5.16 5.46 -11.12
N PRO A 85 -5.64 4.35 -11.70
CA PRO A 85 -5.98 4.19 -13.12
C PRO A 85 -7.12 5.11 -13.57
N ASP A 86 -7.27 5.30 -14.88
CA ASP A 86 -8.39 6.05 -15.46
C ASP A 86 -9.73 5.32 -15.29
N SER A 87 -10.83 5.91 -15.80
CA SER A 87 -12.17 5.30 -15.70
C SER A 87 -12.31 3.95 -16.40
N HIS A 88 -11.37 3.58 -17.27
CA HIS A 88 -11.34 2.31 -17.99
C HIS A 88 -10.32 1.33 -17.39
N GLY A 89 -9.65 1.69 -16.29
CA GLY A 89 -8.64 0.86 -15.64
C GLY A 89 -7.24 0.98 -16.24
N ASN A 90 -6.99 1.94 -17.14
CA ASN A 90 -5.69 2.11 -17.77
C ASN A 90 -4.73 2.90 -16.90
N ILE A 91 -3.46 2.47 -16.89
CA ILE A 91 -2.34 3.18 -16.27
C ILE A 91 -1.30 3.41 -17.37
N PRO A 92 -0.95 4.67 -17.70
CA PRO A 92 0.15 4.94 -18.61
C PRO A 92 1.46 4.36 -18.06
N PRO A 93 2.31 3.71 -18.89
CA PRO A 93 3.56 3.09 -18.42
C PRO A 93 4.45 4.07 -17.65
N GLU A 94 4.48 5.33 -18.06
CA GLU A 94 5.24 6.38 -17.37
C GLU A 94 4.82 6.63 -15.91
N LEU A 95 3.57 6.30 -15.55
CA LEU A 95 2.94 6.51 -14.24
C LEU A 95 2.81 5.21 -13.44
N GLU A 96 3.18 4.07 -14.00
CA GLU A 96 3.15 2.78 -13.30
C GLU A 96 3.98 2.79 -12.00
N PRO A 97 5.24 3.30 -11.98
CA PRO A 97 6.00 3.40 -10.73
C PRO A 97 5.33 4.31 -9.68
N ILE A 98 4.67 5.38 -10.13
CA ILE A 98 3.95 6.33 -9.27
C ILE A 98 2.71 5.68 -8.66
N HIS A 99 2.02 4.84 -9.42
CA HIS A 99 0.90 4.05 -8.93
C HIS A 99 1.37 2.96 -7.94
N LEU A 100 2.45 2.25 -8.24
CA LEU A 100 3.03 1.23 -7.35
C LEU A 100 3.50 1.85 -6.02
N LEU A 101 4.10 3.04 -6.06
CA LEU A 101 4.45 3.79 -4.86
C LEU A 101 3.21 4.15 -4.04
N ALA A 102 2.14 4.59 -4.69
CA ALA A 102 0.87 4.87 -4.03
C ALA A 102 0.26 3.61 -3.41
N TRP A 103 0.40 2.45 -4.06
CA TRP A 103 -0.07 1.16 -3.57
C TRP A 103 0.72 0.71 -2.33
N ALA A 104 2.05 0.79 -2.36
CA ALA A 104 2.91 0.51 -1.20
C ALA A 104 2.59 1.46 -0.03
N ALA A 105 2.47 2.76 -0.28
CA ALA A 105 2.11 3.77 0.72
C ALA A 105 0.72 3.52 1.31
N SER A 106 -0.25 3.16 0.47
CA SER A 106 -1.61 2.83 0.90
C SER A 106 -1.62 1.61 1.81
N GLY A 107 -0.69 0.67 1.64
CA GLY A 107 -0.51 -0.47 2.55
C GLY A 107 -0.39 -0.07 4.01
N TYR A 108 0.37 1.00 4.31
CA TYR A 108 0.48 1.53 5.68
C TYR A 108 -0.85 2.08 6.19
N VAL A 109 -1.55 2.89 5.39
CA VAL A 109 -2.85 3.47 5.77
C VAL A 109 -3.89 2.36 6.01
N ILE A 110 -3.93 1.37 5.11
CA ILE A 110 -4.79 0.20 5.22
C ILE A 110 -4.49 -0.56 6.51
N TRP A 111 -3.21 -0.88 6.76
CA TRP A 111 -2.81 -1.58 7.97
C TRP A 111 -3.26 -0.83 9.23
N GLN A 112 -2.97 0.47 9.32
CA GLN A 112 -3.30 1.29 10.50
C GLN A 112 -4.80 1.37 10.79
N ASN A 113 -5.65 1.24 9.77
CA ASN A 113 -7.10 1.38 9.91
C ASN A 113 -7.85 0.04 9.80
N SER A 114 -7.13 -1.08 9.69
CA SER A 114 -7.75 -2.40 9.51
C SER A 114 -8.32 -2.94 10.83
N THR A 115 -9.52 -3.48 10.73
CA THR A 115 -10.20 -4.29 11.75
C THR A 115 -10.63 -5.61 11.12
N GLU A 116 -11.06 -6.57 11.93
CA GLU A 116 -11.59 -7.85 11.46
C GLU A 116 -12.80 -7.71 10.52
N ASN A 117 -13.50 -6.57 10.57
CA ASN A 117 -14.70 -6.30 9.77
C ASN A 117 -14.44 -5.37 8.57
N THR A 118 -13.18 -5.09 8.24
CA THR A 118 -12.81 -4.22 7.12
C THR A 118 -11.98 -4.99 6.11
N LYS A 119 -12.10 -4.62 4.83
CA LYS A 119 -11.19 -5.07 3.76
C LYS A 119 -10.97 -3.94 2.79
N PHE A 120 -9.90 -3.18 2.98
CA PHE A 120 -9.56 -2.05 2.14
C PHE A 120 -8.70 -2.46 0.95
N HIS A 121 -8.90 -1.81 -0.18
CA HIS A 121 -8.00 -1.85 -1.34
C HIS A 121 -7.83 -0.44 -1.91
N LEU A 122 -6.64 -0.14 -2.44
CA LEU A 122 -6.46 1.06 -3.25
C LEU A 122 -7.32 0.94 -4.52
N ALA A 123 -8.26 1.87 -4.68
CA ALA A 123 -9.12 1.93 -5.86
C ALA A 123 -8.54 2.86 -6.92
N GLN A 124 -8.03 4.02 -6.51
CA GLN A 124 -7.54 5.03 -7.43
C GLN A 124 -6.66 6.06 -6.72
N VAL A 125 -5.61 6.51 -7.38
CA VAL A 125 -4.94 7.78 -7.10
C VAL A 125 -5.74 8.88 -7.77
N LYS A 126 -6.42 9.71 -6.98
CA LYS A 126 -7.19 10.84 -7.50
C LYS A 126 -6.31 11.97 -7.97
N HIS A 127 -5.27 12.27 -7.20
CA HIS A 127 -4.29 13.30 -7.52
C HIS A 127 -2.94 12.90 -6.93
N VAL A 128 -1.87 13.20 -7.65
CA VAL A 128 -0.50 13.12 -7.16
C VAL A 128 0.27 14.33 -7.67
N LYS A 129 1.04 14.94 -6.77
CA LYS A 129 1.94 16.03 -7.10
C LYS A 129 3.30 15.81 -6.46
N GLN A 130 4.36 15.91 -7.25
CA GLN A 130 5.71 15.99 -6.73
C GLN A 130 5.91 17.36 -6.05
N VAL A 131 6.46 17.33 -4.84
CA VAL A 131 6.75 18.53 -4.07
C VAL A 131 8.20 18.92 -4.30
N LYS A 132 8.43 20.19 -4.65
CA LYS A 132 9.78 20.72 -4.81
C LYS A 132 10.51 20.69 -3.46
N ARG A 133 11.67 20.05 -3.44
CA ARG A 133 12.56 19.99 -2.28
C ARG A 133 13.95 20.52 -2.64
N SER A 134 14.66 20.98 -1.62
CA SER A 134 16.04 21.45 -1.74
C SER A 134 17.06 20.40 -1.30
N ASP A 135 16.63 19.32 -0.66
CA ASP A 135 17.48 18.19 -0.27
C ASP A 135 17.48 17.11 -1.36
N GLU A 136 18.05 15.94 -1.08
CA GLU A 136 18.13 14.79 -2.00
C GLU A 136 16.89 13.89 -1.94
N ASP A 137 15.89 14.20 -1.11
CA ASP A 137 14.72 13.32 -1.01
C ASP A 137 13.68 13.67 -2.08
N LEU A 138 12.92 12.66 -2.53
CA LEU A 138 11.71 12.89 -3.32
C LEU A 138 10.51 12.96 -2.39
N GLN A 139 9.57 13.84 -2.69
CA GLN A 139 8.30 13.91 -1.99
C GLN A 139 7.15 13.99 -2.97
N PHE A 140 6.09 13.26 -2.66
CA PHE A 140 4.84 13.26 -3.40
C PHE A 140 3.68 13.45 -2.44
N ASP A 141 2.80 14.38 -2.80
CA ASP A 141 1.53 14.60 -2.13
C ASP A 141 0.46 13.80 -2.89
N TYR A 142 -0.02 12.72 -2.27
CA TYR A 142 -1.03 11.85 -2.83
C TYR A 142 -2.40 12.12 -2.23
N VAL A 143 -3.40 12.05 -3.10
CA VAL A 143 -4.80 11.90 -2.74
C VAL A 143 -5.29 10.57 -3.30
N VAL A 144 -5.58 9.61 -2.42
CA VAL A 144 -6.02 8.26 -2.81
C VAL A 144 -7.45 7.96 -2.38
N LEU A 145 -8.11 7.09 -3.13
CA LEU A 145 -9.37 6.46 -2.77
C LEU A 145 -9.13 5.01 -2.36
N LEU A 146 -9.63 4.65 -1.18
CA LEU A 146 -9.66 3.27 -0.71
C LEU A 146 -11.08 2.73 -0.81
N HIS A 147 -11.24 1.52 -1.34
CA HIS A 147 -12.50 0.79 -1.39
C HIS A 147 -12.57 -0.22 -0.25
N GLU A 148 -13.63 -0.17 0.55
CA GLU A 148 -13.91 -1.11 1.64
C GLU A 148 -14.91 -2.18 1.19
N MET A 149 -14.46 -3.42 1.04
CA MET A 149 -15.27 -4.48 0.43
C MET A 149 -16.23 -5.19 1.38
N VAL A 150 -15.99 -5.20 2.69
CA VAL A 150 -16.81 -5.98 3.65
C VAL A 150 -18.16 -5.32 3.89
N SER A 151 -18.19 -4.00 4.03
CA SER A 151 -19.42 -3.33 4.43
C SER A 151 -20.47 -3.26 3.32
N GLN A 152 -20.08 -3.22 2.03
CA GLN A 152 -20.94 -2.96 0.84
C GLN A 152 -22.26 -2.23 1.14
N VAL A 153 -22.23 -1.26 2.05
CA VAL A 153 -23.29 -0.28 2.16
C VAL A 153 -23.04 0.56 0.92
N ASN A 154 -24.03 0.59 0.02
CA ASN A 154 -24.07 1.38 -1.22
C ASN A 154 -23.95 2.90 -0.98
N ASN A 155 -23.21 3.34 0.03
CA ASN A 155 -22.64 4.64 0.08
C ASN A 155 -21.29 4.54 -0.66
N PHE A 156 -21.28 4.96 -1.92
CA PHE A 156 -20.14 5.68 -2.50
C PHE A 156 -19.91 6.99 -1.70
N THR A 157 -19.78 6.89 -0.38
CA THR A 157 -19.07 7.90 0.39
C THR A 157 -17.62 7.49 0.26
N PRO A 158 -16.79 8.21 -0.52
CA PRO A 158 -15.36 8.13 -0.31
C PRO A 158 -15.14 8.39 1.19
N LYS A 159 -14.77 7.35 1.95
CA LYS A 159 -14.14 7.61 3.25
C LYS A 159 -12.96 8.51 2.91
N ASN A 160 -12.99 9.70 3.49
CA ASN A 160 -12.33 10.92 3.02
C ASN A 160 -11.05 10.68 2.22
N PRO A 161 -10.82 11.41 1.11
CA PRO A 161 -9.54 11.37 0.40
C PRO A 161 -8.40 11.42 1.41
N PHE A 162 -7.63 10.32 1.50
CA PHE A 162 -6.48 10.30 2.39
C PHE A 162 -5.40 11.15 1.73
N LEU A 163 -5.03 12.23 2.41
CA LEU A 163 -3.89 13.06 2.04
C LEU A 163 -2.64 12.44 2.67
N GLY A 164 -1.83 11.79 1.85
CA GLY A 164 -0.57 11.20 2.27
C GLY A 164 0.60 11.97 1.65
N CYS A 165 1.48 12.52 2.48
CA CYS A 165 2.79 13.00 2.05
C CYS A 165 3.77 11.84 2.16
N PHE A 166 4.23 11.32 1.02
CA PHE A 166 5.21 10.24 1.00
C PHE A 166 6.59 10.80 0.66
N LYS A 167 7.58 10.41 1.47
CA LYS A 167 8.97 10.84 1.33
C LYS A 167 9.83 9.63 1.00
N ILE A 168 10.46 9.64 -0.17
CA ILE A 168 11.44 8.64 -0.56
C ILE A 168 12.83 9.24 -0.26
N PRO A 169 13.59 8.67 0.70
CA PRO A 169 14.94 9.13 0.95
C PRO A 169 15.86 8.80 -0.24
N ALA A 170 16.93 9.57 -0.40
CA ALA A 170 17.99 9.22 -1.35
C ALA A 170 18.55 7.81 -1.07
N VAL A 171 18.69 7.00 -2.12
CA VAL A 171 19.29 5.65 -2.09
C VAL A 171 20.81 5.74 -2.06
#